data_AF-T1A7T3-F1
#
_entry.id   AF-T1A7T3-F1
#
_cell.length_a   1.000
_cell.length_b   1.000
_cell.length_c   1.000
_cell.angle_alpha   90.00
_cell.angle_beta   90.00
_cell.angle_gamma   90.00
#
_symmetry.space_group_name_H-M   'P 1'
#
loop_
_entity.id
_entity.type
_entity.pdbx_description
1 polymer ?
#
loop_
_entity_poly.entity_id
_entity_poly.type
_entity_poly.pdbx_seq_one_letter_code
_entity_poly.pdbx_strand_id
1 'polypeptide(L)'
;NESSLELTGTVSKDPRGVTGYEIKVHGGKIYQRNESFPISKDKSEEFLLDIRHLWLRSREFTAVLKIRSTAFNAFSEFFNKEGFYNVQGPMMVSAQTEGGSTLFEVPFFDQKAYLTQSSQFYLEALIFSLEKVYTIAPSFRAEKSRTRRHLTEYWHAESEVAWIGNEEMMQIEERMI
;
A
#
# COMPACT_ATOMS: atom_id res chain seq x y z
N ASN A 1 27.60 -8.23 -5.64
CA ASN A 1 26.12 -8.25 -5.74
C ASN A 1 25.59 -7.06 -4.95
N GLU A 2 24.53 -6.37 -5.39
CA GLU A 2 24.00 -5.17 -4.70
C GLU A 2 25.02 -4.01 -4.50
N SER A 3 26.02 -3.89 -5.38
CA SER A 3 26.89 -2.71 -5.41
C SER A 3 26.22 -1.59 -6.21
N SER A 4 26.43 -0.35 -5.80
CA SER A 4 25.92 0.82 -6.52
C SER A 4 26.94 1.29 -7.56
N LEU A 5 26.52 1.32 -8.82
CA LEU A 5 27.36 1.52 -9.99
C LEU A 5 26.65 2.45 -10.99
N GLU A 6 27.40 3.33 -11.61
CA GLU A 6 27.03 4.00 -12.86
C GLU A 6 27.85 3.37 -13.99
N LEU A 7 27.21 3.03 -15.11
CA LEU A 7 27.85 2.42 -16.26
C LEU A 7 27.53 3.24 -17.51
N THR A 8 28.54 3.49 -18.33
CA THR A 8 28.42 4.11 -19.65
C THR A 8 28.77 3.07 -20.71
N GLY A 9 27.95 2.98 -21.75
CA GLY A 9 28.04 1.93 -22.75
C GLY A 9 27.24 2.22 -24.00
N THR A 10 27.42 1.39 -25.02
CA THR A 10 26.62 1.44 -26.26
C THR A 10 25.55 0.35 -26.22
N VAL A 11 24.30 0.72 -26.50
CA VAL A 11 23.19 -0.25 -26.59
C VAL A 11 23.35 -1.09 -27.86
N SER A 12 23.25 -2.41 -27.72
CA SER A 12 23.32 -3.36 -28.83
C SER A 12 22.14 -4.32 -28.77
N LYS A 13 21.59 -4.69 -29.93
CA LYS A 13 20.55 -5.73 -30.01
C LYS A 13 21.20 -7.10 -29.74
N ASP A 14 20.62 -7.86 -28.82
CA ASP A 14 20.96 -9.27 -28.59
C ASP A 14 19.68 -10.06 -28.31
N PRO A 15 19.19 -10.87 -29.26
CA PRO A 15 17.96 -11.64 -29.10
C PRO A 15 18.03 -12.71 -28.00
N ARG A 16 19.22 -13.02 -27.46
CA ARG A 16 19.41 -13.92 -26.31
C ARG A 16 19.22 -13.21 -24.97
N GLY A 17 19.27 -11.87 -24.96
CA GLY A 17 19.09 -11.07 -23.76
C GLY A 17 17.65 -11.04 -23.28
N VAL A 18 17.44 -10.91 -21.97
CA VAL A 18 16.10 -10.91 -21.33
C VAL A 18 15.18 -9.84 -21.93
N THR A 19 15.73 -8.70 -22.34
CA THR A 19 15.00 -7.57 -22.95
C THR A 19 15.17 -7.52 -24.48
N GLY A 20 15.94 -8.43 -25.07
CA GLY A 20 16.37 -8.36 -26.48
C GLY A 20 17.51 -7.35 -26.76
N TYR A 21 18.04 -6.69 -25.72
CA TYR A 21 19.11 -5.71 -25.81
C TYR A 21 20.12 -5.90 -24.67
N GLU A 22 21.35 -5.44 -24.91
CA GLU A 22 22.43 -5.36 -23.91
C GLU A 22 23.15 -4.02 -23.99
N ILE A 23 23.94 -3.70 -22.95
CA ILE A 23 24.81 -2.53 -22.92
C ILE A 23 26.27 -3.02 -22.99
N LYS A 24 26.98 -2.66 -24.06
CA LYS A 24 28.43 -2.87 -24.18
C LYS A 24 29.16 -1.78 -23.40
N VAL A 25 29.53 -2.11 -22.17
CA VAL A 25 30.14 -1.18 -21.20
C VAL A 25 31.55 -0.80 -21.65
N HIS A 26 31.86 0.50 -21.68
CA HIS A 26 33.20 1.03 -21.95
C HIS A 26 33.69 2.01 -20.88
N GLY A 27 32.84 2.38 -19.91
CA GLY A 27 33.21 3.22 -18.77
C GLY A 27 32.18 3.13 -17.65
N GLY A 28 32.51 3.70 -16.49
CA GLY A 28 31.60 3.73 -15.36
C GLY A 28 32.27 4.16 -14.06
N LYS A 29 31.45 4.38 -13.04
CA LYS A 29 31.85 4.77 -11.70
C LYS A 29 31.24 3.83 -10.67
N ILE A 30 32.05 3.43 -9.70
CA ILE A 30 31.58 2.68 -8.54
C ILE A 30 31.31 3.69 -7.42
N TYR A 31 30.07 3.79 -6.97
CA TYR A 31 29.72 4.63 -5.81
C TYR A 31 29.91 3.89 -4.50
N GLN A 32 29.49 2.62 -4.47
CA GLN A 32 29.58 1.80 -3.28
C GLN A 32 29.85 0.35 -3.69
N ARG A 33 30.96 -0.20 -3.20
CA ARG A 33 31.22 -1.64 -3.27
C ARG A 33 30.52 -2.32 -2.11
N ASN A 34 29.81 -3.40 -2.41
CA ASN A 34 29.27 -4.28 -1.40
C ASN A 34 30.07 -5.58 -1.38
N GLU A 35 30.61 -5.94 -0.23
CA GLU A 35 31.43 -7.14 -0.05
C GLU A 35 30.58 -8.39 0.15
N SER A 36 29.49 -8.28 0.92
CA SER A 36 28.60 -9.40 1.22
C SER A 36 27.13 -8.98 1.18
N PHE A 37 26.26 -9.86 0.67
CA PHE A 37 24.83 -9.64 0.68
C PHE A 37 24.14 -10.86 1.30
N PRO A 38 23.29 -10.70 2.34
CA PRO A 38 22.81 -11.80 3.15
C PRO A 38 21.77 -12.69 2.44
N ILE A 39 21.19 -12.21 1.33
CA ILE A 39 20.25 -12.98 0.52
C ILE A 39 21.02 -13.76 -0.55
N SER A 40 21.15 -15.06 -0.31
CA SER A 40 21.61 -16.05 -1.29
C SER A 40 20.43 -16.84 -1.83
N LYS A 41 20.70 -17.78 -2.75
CA LYS A 41 19.72 -18.81 -3.13
C LYS A 41 19.30 -19.63 -1.89
N ASP A 42 18.07 -20.12 -1.89
CA ASP A 42 17.53 -21.11 -0.94
C ASP A 42 17.35 -20.64 0.53
N LYS A 43 16.96 -19.37 0.75
CA LYS A 43 16.54 -18.87 2.07
C LYS A 43 15.07 -19.17 2.37
N SER A 44 14.74 -19.43 3.64
CA SER A 44 13.36 -19.57 4.09
C SER A 44 12.61 -18.24 4.02
N GLU A 45 11.29 -18.29 3.84
CA GLU A 45 10.44 -17.10 3.85
C GLU A 45 10.51 -16.34 5.19
N GLU A 46 10.58 -17.06 6.31
CA GLU A 46 10.75 -16.48 7.65
C GLU A 46 12.02 -15.63 7.75
N PHE A 47 13.17 -16.17 7.31
CA PHE A 47 14.42 -15.40 7.27
C PHE A 47 14.29 -14.17 6.37
N LEU A 48 13.63 -14.30 5.22
CA LEU A 48 13.44 -13.19 4.29
C LEU A 48 12.53 -12.10 4.86
N LEU A 49 11.58 -12.44 5.73
CA LEU A 49 10.77 -11.49 6.49
C LEU A 49 11.61 -10.74 7.55
N ASP A 50 12.56 -11.40 8.21
CA ASP A 50 13.46 -10.73 9.18
C ASP A 50 14.35 -9.67 8.51
N ILE A 51 14.77 -9.93 7.27
CA ILE A 51 15.54 -8.97 6.46
C ILE A 51 14.69 -8.32 5.35
N ARG A 52 13.40 -8.11 5.62
CA ARG A 52 12.43 -7.62 4.63
C ARG A 52 12.89 -6.36 3.91
N HIS A 53 13.52 -5.44 4.63
CA HIS A 53 14.07 -4.19 4.11
C HIS A 53 15.07 -4.39 2.93
N LEU A 54 15.74 -5.55 2.85
CA LEU A 54 16.56 -5.94 1.71
C LEU A 54 15.76 -6.76 0.69
N TRP A 55 14.92 -7.68 1.15
CA TRP A 55 14.15 -8.56 0.27
C TRP A 55 13.17 -7.80 -0.64
N LEU A 56 12.68 -6.64 -0.21
CA LEU A 56 11.83 -5.75 -1.02
C LEU A 56 12.48 -5.32 -2.35
N ARG A 57 13.81 -5.41 -2.48
CA ARG A 57 14.56 -5.09 -3.71
C ARG A 57 14.51 -6.20 -4.76
N SER A 58 13.95 -7.37 -4.42
CA SER A 58 13.79 -8.45 -5.38
C SER A 58 12.91 -8.01 -6.56
N ARG A 59 13.10 -8.64 -7.72
CA ARG A 59 12.30 -8.35 -8.92
C ARG A 59 10.80 -8.53 -8.67
N GLU A 60 10.44 -9.56 -7.92
CA GLU A 60 9.06 -9.88 -7.57
C GLU A 60 8.44 -8.78 -6.69
N PHE A 61 9.06 -8.43 -5.56
CA PHE A 61 8.49 -7.40 -4.68
C PHE A 61 8.54 -6.00 -5.27
N THR A 62 9.56 -5.70 -6.07
CA THR A 62 9.59 -4.45 -6.85
C THR A 62 8.40 -4.40 -7.81
N ALA A 63 8.06 -5.51 -8.48
CA ALA A 63 6.88 -5.57 -9.35
C ALA A 63 5.58 -5.41 -8.54
N VAL A 64 5.44 -6.11 -7.41
CA VAL A 64 4.27 -5.99 -6.51
C VAL A 64 4.08 -4.55 -6.04
N LEU A 65 5.15 -3.86 -5.63
CA LEU A 65 5.08 -2.46 -5.17
C LEU A 65 4.69 -1.50 -6.32
N LYS A 66 5.19 -1.74 -7.54
CA LYS A 66 4.79 -0.96 -8.73
C LYS A 66 3.31 -1.19 -9.08
N ILE A 67 2.84 -2.43 -9.01
CA ILE A 67 1.42 -2.78 -9.20
C ILE A 67 0.58 -2.10 -8.13
N ARG A 68 0.98 -2.16 -6.85
CA ARG A 68 0.29 -1.48 -5.75
C ARG A 68 0.19 0.02 -5.97
N SER A 69 1.28 0.68 -6.39
CA SER A 69 1.27 2.10 -6.73
C SER A 69 0.29 2.40 -7.88
N THR A 70 0.26 1.55 -8.90
CA THR A 70 -0.68 1.67 -10.02
C THR A 70 -2.13 1.53 -9.54
N ALA A 71 -2.41 0.56 -8.67
CA ALA A 71 -3.75 0.35 -8.10
C ALA A 71 -4.23 1.55 -7.25
N PHE A 72 -3.36 2.12 -6.41
CA PHE A 72 -3.68 3.31 -5.61
C PHE A 72 -4.01 4.52 -6.49
N ASN A 73 -3.25 4.70 -7.57
CA ASN A 73 -3.48 5.77 -8.52
C ASN A 73 -4.79 5.55 -9.30
N ALA A 74 -5.05 4.33 -9.75
CA ALA A 74 -6.27 3.98 -10.49
C ALA A 74 -7.53 4.20 -9.63
N PHE A 75 -7.50 3.77 -8.36
CA PHE A 75 -8.59 4.02 -7.41
C PHE A 75 -8.85 5.52 -7.24
N SER A 76 -7.78 6.30 -6.97
CA SER A 76 -7.90 7.75 -6.82
C SER A 76 -8.41 8.42 -8.11
N GLU A 77 -7.93 7.99 -9.27
CA GLU A 77 -8.34 8.51 -10.56
C GLU A 77 -9.81 8.23 -10.86
N PHE A 78 -10.30 7.02 -10.55
CA PHE A 78 -11.70 6.65 -10.67
C PHE A 78 -12.59 7.60 -9.85
N PHE A 79 -12.34 7.73 -8.55
CA PHE A 79 -13.17 8.56 -7.68
C PHE A 79 -13.10 10.05 -8.03
N ASN A 80 -11.92 10.54 -8.42
CA ASN A 80 -11.76 11.91 -8.91
C ASN A 80 -12.59 12.17 -10.18
N LYS A 81 -12.63 11.22 -11.13
CA LYS A 81 -13.44 11.33 -12.35
C LYS A 81 -14.94 11.29 -12.06
N GLU A 82 -15.35 10.57 -11.02
CA GLU A 82 -16.75 10.46 -10.58
C GLU A 82 -17.20 11.65 -9.69
N GLY A 83 -16.31 12.62 -9.44
CA GLY A 83 -16.58 13.85 -8.71
C GLY A 83 -16.57 13.70 -7.19
N PHE A 84 -15.86 12.70 -6.66
CA PHE A 84 -15.69 12.54 -5.22
C PHE A 84 -14.53 13.40 -4.69
N TYR A 85 -14.62 13.79 -3.43
CA TYR A 85 -13.55 14.49 -2.71
C TYR A 85 -12.73 13.51 -1.86
N ASN A 86 -11.40 13.55 -2.01
CA ASN A 86 -10.50 12.82 -1.12
C ASN A 86 -10.42 13.53 0.23
N VAL A 87 -10.82 12.84 1.30
CA VAL A 87 -10.85 13.38 2.66
C VAL A 87 -10.04 12.51 3.63
N GLN A 88 -9.69 13.05 4.80
CA GLN A 88 -8.95 12.31 5.83
C GLN A 88 -9.65 12.43 7.18
N GLY A 89 -10.02 11.29 7.76
CA GLY A 89 -10.44 11.17 9.15
C GLY A 89 -9.25 11.02 10.11
N PRO A 90 -9.46 11.23 11.42
CA PRO A 90 -8.43 10.97 12.42
C PRO A 90 -8.18 9.46 12.57
N MET A 91 -6.91 9.10 12.79
CA MET A 91 -6.50 7.71 13.03
C MET A 91 -6.63 7.30 14.51
N MET A 92 -6.71 8.28 15.41
CA MET A 92 -6.98 8.08 16.84
C MET A 92 -8.41 8.50 17.14
N VAL A 93 -9.21 7.57 17.66
CA VAL A 93 -10.63 7.73 17.95
C VAL A 93 -10.92 7.41 19.41
N SER A 94 -12.02 7.96 19.95
CA SER A 94 -12.43 7.72 21.34
C SER A 94 -13.28 6.45 21.51
N ALA A 95 -13.86 5.94 20.43
CA ALA A 95 -14.75 4.78 20.43
C ALA A 95 -14.60 3.95 19.16
N GLN A 96 -15.13 2.73 19.19
CA GLN A 96 -15.14 1.81 18.04
C GLN A 96 -16.19 2.23 17.01
N THR A 97 -15.88 1.99 15.73
CA THR A 97 -16.85 2.15 14.64
C THR A 97 -17.90 1.04 14.68
N GLU A 98 -17.45 -0.21 14.73
CA GLU A 98 -18.32 -1.39 14.78
C GLU A 98 -18.23 -2.05 16.15
N GLY A 99 -19.38 -2.37 16.74
CA GLY A 99 -19.46 -3.01 18.05
C GLY A 99 -18.91 -4.44 18.05
N GLY A 100 -18.15 -4.79 19.09
CA GLY A 100 -17.66 -6.16 19.31
C GLY A 100 -16.25 -6.42 18.82
N SER A 101 -15.59 -5.40 18.27
CA SER A 101 -14.25 -5.51 17.74
C SER A 101 -13.18 -5.19 18.80
N THR A 102 -11.97 -5.72 18.63
CA THR A 102 -10.82 -5.37 19.49
C THR A 102 -10.01 -4.27 18.83
N LEU A 103 -9.78 -3.16 19.56
CA LEU A 103 -8.97 -2.03 19.10
C LEU A 103 -7.59 -2.02 19.77
N PHE A 104 -6.62 -1.43 19.09
CA PHE A 104 -5.36 -1.06 19.71
C PHE A 104 -5.56 0.19 20.56
N GLU A 105 -5.40 0.05 21.88
CA GLU A 105 -5.42 1.17 22.82
C GLU A 105 -4.10 1.95 22.74
N VAL A 106 -4.21 3.28 22.67
CA VAL A 106 -3.10 4.23 22.65
C VAL A 106 -3.26 5.15 23.88
N PRO A 107 -2.26 5.25 24.76
CA PRO A 107 -2.24 6.26 25.81
C PRO A 107 -2.27 7.66 25.20
N PHE A 108 -3.27 8.47 25.53
CA PHE A 108 -3.47 9.79 24.95
C PHE A 108 -3.69 10.83 26.04
N PHE A 109 -2.59 11.39 26.55
CA PHE A 109 -2.58 12.26 27.74
C PHE A 109 -3.20 11.52 28.95
N ASP A 110 -4.17 12.14 29.63
CA ASP A 110 -4.90 11.58 30.78
C ASP A 110 -6.11 10.72 30.37
N GLN A 111 -6.24 10.40 29.08
CA GLN A 111 -7.31 9.58 28.53
C GLN A 111 -6.79 8.48 27.61
N LYS A 112 -7.70 7.58 27.22
CA LYS A 112 -7.42 6.52 26.26
C LYS A 112 -7.94 6.94 24.89
N ALA A 113 -7.14 6.69 23.87
CA ALA A 113 -7.57 6.71 22.48
C ALA A 113 -7.37 5.32 21.88
N TYR A 114 -7.92 5.10 20.70
CA TYR A 114 -7.81 3.85 19.99
C TYR A 114 -7.43 4.09 18.54
N LEU A 115 -6.67 3.18 17.94
CA LEU A 115 -6.43 3.22 16.50
C LEU A 115 -7.70 2.79 15.76
N THR A 116 -8.11 3.58 14.76
CA THR A 116 -9.35 3.33 14.03
C THR A 116 -9.29 2.06 13.16
N GLN A 117 -10.43 1.38 13.02
CA GLN A 117 -10.60 0.25 12.09
C GLN A 117 -11.12 0.65 10.72
N SER A 118 -11.69 1.86 10.63
CA SER A 118 -12.40 2.36 9.47
C SER A 118 -12.64 3.86 9.61
N SER A 119 -12.65 4.58 8.49
CA SER A 119 -13.00 6.01 8.45
C SER A 119 -14.50 6.25 8.37
N GLN A 120 -15.33 5.19 8.31
CA GLN A 120 -16.77 5.21 8.01
C GLN A 120 -17.52 6.36 8.69
N PHE A 121 -17.52 6.47 10.02
CA PHE A 121 -18.27 7.53 10.70
C PHE A 121 -17.84 8.95 10.33
N TYR A 122 -16.56 9.16 10.00
CA TYR A 122 -16.10 10.46 9.53
C TYR A 122 -16.52 10.72 8.09
N LEU A 123 -16.56 9.68 7.23
CA LEU A 123 -17.08 9.82 5.88
C LEU A 123 -18.58 10.13 5.90
N GLU A 124 -19.36 9.41 6.71
CA GLU A 124 -20.80 9.66 6.94
C GLU A 124 -21.07 11.08 7.46
N ALA A 125 -20.18 11.64 8.27
CA ALA A 125 -20.30 13.03 8.71
C ALA A 125 -19.98 14.04 7.58
N LEU A 126 -19.06 13.70 6.68
CA LEU A 126 -18.57 14.60 5.63
C LEU A 126 -19.48 14.65 4.41
N ILE A 127 -20.28 13.61 4.12
CA ILE A 127 -21.23 13.65 3.00
C ILE A 127 -22.27 14.78 3.14
N PHE A 128 -22.57 15.25 4.37
CA PHE A 128 -23.48 16.38 4.58
C PHE A 128 -22.97 17.70 3.99
N SER A 129 -21.67 17.83 3.74
CA SER A 129 -21.07 19.03 3.15
C SER A 129 -20.48 18.81 1.76
N LEU A 130 -19.99 17.60 1.47
CA LEU A 130 -19.28 17.28 0.24
C LEU A 130 -20.02 16.33 -0.69
N GLU A 131 -21.12 15.73 -0.23
CA GLU A 131 -22.01 14.77 -0.91
C GLU A 131 -21.34 13.45 -1.34
N LYS A 132 -20.14 13.49 -1.92
CA LYS A 132 -19.37 12.33 -2.38
C LYS A 132 -17.96 12.40 -1.83
N VAL A 133 -17.59 11.47 -0.96
CA VAL A 133 -16.27 11.44 -0.34
C VAL A 133 -15.62 10.08 -0.45
N TYR A 134 -14.30 10.06 -0.54
CA TYR A 134 -13.52 8.83 -0.46
C TYR A 134 -12.24 9.06 0.34
N THR A 135 -11.64 7.98 0.82
CA THR A 135 -10.32 8.01 1.45
C THR A 135 -9.54 6.74 1.14
N ILE A 136 -8.21 6.87 1.16
CA ILE A 136 -7.29 5.74 1.20
C ILE A 136 -6.38 5.97 2.41
N ALA A 137 -6.65 5.26 3.51
CA ALA A 137 -6.02 5.50 4.79
C ALA A 137 -5.69 4.19 5.51
N PRO A 138 -4.71 4.17 6.44
CA PRO A 138 -4.46 2.99 7.25
C PRO A 138 -5.64 2.71 8.20
N SER A 139 -5.85 1.44 8.49
CA SER A 139 -6.84 0.93 9.44
C SER A 139 -6.22 -0.22 10.22
N PHE A 140 -6.70 -0.42 11.45
CA PHE A 140 -6.04 -1.27 12.42
C PHE A 140 -7.02 -2.24 13.09
N ARG A 141 -6.71 -3.54 13.09
CA ARG A 141 -7.50 -4.57 13.79
C ARG A 141 -6.62 -5.26 14.84
N ALA A 142 -7.07 -5.27 16.10
CA ALA A 142 -6.32 -5.91 17.20
C ALA A 142 -6.71 -7.38 17.43
N GLU A 143 -7.47 -7.99 16.52
CA GLU A 143 -7.85 -9.39 16.61
C GLU A 143 -6.63 -10.31 16.53
N LYS A 144 -6.58 -11.30 17.43
CA LYS A 144 -5.52 -12.32 17.43
C LYS A 144 -5.84 -13.43 16.42
N SER A 145 -5.93 -13.08 15.14
CA SER A 145 -6.07 -14.05 14.05
C SER A 145 -4.71 -14.37 13.45
N ARG A 146 -4.44 -15.66 13.20
CA ARG A 146 -3.16 -16.16 12.64
C ARG A 146 -3.30 -16.68 11.20
N THR A 147 -4.31 -16.22 10.47
CA THR A 147 -4.49 -16.63 9.07
C THR A 147 -3.56 -15.84 8.14
N ARG A 148 -3.23 -16.41 6.98
CA ARG A 148 -2.34 -15.79 5.99
C ARG A 148 -2.86 -14.47 5.39
N ARG A 149 -4.16 -14.16 5.57
CA ARG A 149 -4.82 -12.99 4.99
C ARG A 149 -5.20 -11.94 6.03
N HIS A 150 -4.80 -12.12 7.29
CA HIS A 150 -5.12 -11.20 8.36
C HIS A 150 -3.89 -10.37 8.73
N LEU A 151 -3.98 -9.05 8.52
CA LEU A 151 -2.98 -8.08 8.95
C LEU A 151 -3.60 -7.19 10.01
N THR A 152 -2.81 -6.84 11.03
CA THR A 152 -3.25 -5.93 12.09
C THR A 152 -3.23 -4.47 11.65
N GLU A 153 -2.42 -4.13 10.64
CA GLU A 153 -2.42 -2.85 9.94
C GLU A 153 -2.59 -3.13 8.45
N TYR A 154 -3.54 -2.43 7.83
CA TYR A 154 -3.79 -2.51 6.40
C TYR A 154 -4.21 -1.14 5.87
N TRP A 155 -4.06 -0.95 4.55
CA TRP A 155 -4.59 0.24 3.89
C TRP A 155 -6.00 -0.06 3.42
N HIS A 156 -6.93 0.78 3.83
CA HIS A 156 -8.34 0.68 3.54
C HIS A 156 -8.72 1.78 2.55
N ALA A 157 -9.50 1.40 1.55
CA ALA A 157 -10.02 2.30 0.55
C ALA A 157 -11.53 2.33 0.74
N GLU A 158 -12.06 3.48 1.13
CA GLU A 158 -13.42 3.63 1.64
C GLU A 158 -14.09 4.82 0.93
N SER A 159 -15.39 4.72 0.64
CA SER A 159 -16.14 5.79 0.01
C SER A 159 -17.56 5.86 0.56
N GLU A 160 -18.09 7.08 0.67
CA GLU A 160 -19.44 7.34 1.15
C GLU A 160 -20.12 8.38 0.25
N VAL A 161 -21.42 8.21 0.01
CA VAL A 161 -22.19 9.03 -0.94
C VAL A 161 -23.57 9.35 -0.37
N ALA A 162 -23.93 10.64 -0.38
CA ALA A 162 -25.25 11.10 -0.03
C ALA A 162 -26.30 10.68 -1.08
N TRP A 163 -27.55 10.54 -0.64
CA TRP A 163 -28.74 10.35 -1.49
C TRP A 163 -28.85 9.02 -2.24
N ILE A 164 -27.99 8.04 -1.97
CA ILE A 164 -28.03 6.73 -2.61
C ILE A 164 -28.21 5.59 -1.61
N GLY A 165 -28.68 4.44 -2.09
CA GLY A 165 -28.78 3.20 -1.33
C GLY A 165 -27.65 2.22 -1.66
N ASN A 166 -27.79 1.00 -1.14
CA ASN A 166 -26.82 -0.07 -1.33
C ASN A 166 -26.72 -0.53 -2.79
N GLU A 167 -27.81 -0.48 -3.57
CA GLU A 167 -27.81 -0.91 -4.97
C GLU A 167 -26.95 0.00 -5.84
N GLU A 168 -27.11 1.32 -5.70
CA GLU A 168 -26.30 2.29 -6.39
C GLU A 168 -24.84 2.28 -5.92
N MET A 169 -24.58 2.01 -4.63
CA MET A 169 -23.22 1.85 -4.12
C MET A 169 -22.52 0.65 -4.78
N MET A 170 -23.18 -0.50 -4.88
CA MET A 170 -22.64 -1.67 -5.60
C MET A 170 -22.33 -1.36 -7.07
N GLN A 171 -23.16 -0.57 -7.75
CA GLN A 171 -22.88 -0.14 -9.12
C GLN A 171 -21.64 0.76 -9.22
N ILE A 172 -21.33 1.56 -8.21
CA ILE A 172 -20.10 2.35 -8.14
C ILE A 172 -18.91 1.42 -7.93
N GLU A 173 -19.01 0.46 -7.01
CA GLU A 173 -17.97 -0.55 -6.75
C GLU A 173 -17.66 -1.39 -7.99
N GLU A 174 -18.67 -1.84 -8.73
CA GLU A 174 -18.49 -2.63 -9.96
C GLU A 174 -17.78 -1.85 -11.06
N ARG A 175 -18.03 -0.54 -11.20
CA ARG A 175 -17.33 0.31 -12.19
C ARG A 175 -15.89 0.64 -11.80
N MET A 176 -15.59 0.58 -10.51
CA MET A 176 -14.26 0.86 -9.97
C MET A 176 -13.29 -0.30 -10.21
N ILE A 177 -13.77 -1.55 -10.12
CA ILE A 177 -12.98 -2.79 -10.25
C ILE A 177 -12.70 -3.12 -11.71
#